data_AF-A0A7Y4H6H2-F1
#
_entry.id   AF-A0A7Y4H6H2-F1
#
_cell.length_a   1.000
_cell.length_b   1.000
_cell.length_c   1.000
_cell.angle_alpha   90.00
_cell.angle_beta   90.00
_cell.angle_gamma   90.00
#
_symmetry.space_group_name_H-M   'P 1'
#
loop_
_entity.id
_entity.type
_entity.pdbx_description
1 polymer ?
#
loop_
_entity_poly.entity_id
_entity_poly.type
_entity_poly.pdbx_seq_one_letter_code
_entity_poly.pdbx_strand_id
1 'polypeptide(L)'
;MEAFLEVAAKGSGATGPISYRAGYRCVETGDVICAIELPASIAESTILAHSGLVIVTTPDGHIVSTVRGVEGGDSIVAEPIDAFIARSLNSENLRMEEATVADLEILLQRLNYSASLVSETIGQMANSSKGHF
;
A
#
# COMPACT_ATOMS: atom_id res chain seq x y z
N MET A 1 -29.18 -2.64 20.93
CA MET A 1 -27.86 -3.29 21.06
C MET A 1 -27.07 -2.97 19.82
N GLU A 2 -25.81 -2.59 19.97
CA GLU A 2 -24.96 -2.13 18.87
C GLU A 2 -23.61 -2.85 18.92
N ALA A 3 -23.12 -3.25 17.74
CA ALA A 3 -21.79 -3.84 17.59
C ALA A 3 -20.72 -2.74 17.60
N PHE A 4 -19.57 -3.01 18.19
CA PHE A 4 -18.45 -2.08 18.19
C PHE A 4 -17.11 -2.78 17.95
N LEU A 5 -16.16 -2.00 17.43
CA LEU A 5 -14.75 -2.34 17.32
C LEU A 5 -13.93 -1.11 17.74
N GLU A 6 -13.06 -1.26 18.72
CA GLU A 6 -12.21 -0.18 19.23
C GLU A 6 -10.79 -0.68 19.51
N VAL A 7 -9.81 0.23 19.42
CA VAL A 7 -8.43 -0.06 19.82
C VAL A 7 -8.32 0.22 21.32
N ALA A 8 -8.07 -0.82 22.10
CA ALA A 8 -7.85 -0.72 23.54
C ALA A 8 -6.38 -0.36 23.80
N ALA A 9 -6.08 0.94 23.80
CA ALA A 9 -4.82 1.44 24.37
C ALA A 9 -4.99 1.58 25.88
N LYS A 10 -4.15 0.92 26.69
CA LYS A 10 -4.08 1.22 28.13
C LYS A 10 -3.62 2.68 28.27
N GLY A 11 -4.40 3.49 28.99
CA GLY A 11 -4.31 4.95 29.01
C GLY A 11 -2.91 5.56 29.22
N SER A 12 -2.78 6.78 28.69
CA SER A 12 -1.72 7.79 28.85
C SER A 12 -0.42 7.32 29.51
N GLY A 13 0.55 6.89 28.69
CA GLY A 13 1.96 6.77 29.08
C GLY A 13 2.53 5.36 29.15
N ALA A 14 1.74 4.32 28.90
CA ALA A 14 2.22 2.94 28.92
C ALA A 14 2.51 2.40 27.50
N THR A 15 3.77 2.03 27.25
CA THR A 15 4.23 1.18 26.13
C THR A 15 3.74 -0.28 26.29
N GLY A 16 2.47 -0.47 26.64
CA GLY A 16 1.85 -1.78 26.77
C GLY A 16 1.44 -2.35 25.41
N PRO A 17 1.28 -3.68 25.29
CA PRO A 17 0.83 -4.30 24.05
C PRO A 17 -0.58 -3.81 23.67
N ILE A 18 -0.73 -3.42 22.40
CA ILE A 18 -2.00 -2.96 21.84
C ILE A 18 -2.93 -4.17 21.66
N SER A 19 -4.22 -3.98 21.93
CA SER A 19 -5.26 -4.99 21.69
C SER A 19 -6.45 -4.37 20.97
N TYR A 20 -7.10 -5.15 20.11
CA TYR A 20 -8.40 -4.83 19.54
C TYR A 20 -9.50 -5.36 20.45
N ARG A 21 -10.55 -4.57 20.65
CA ARG A 21 -11.71 -4.94 21.45
C ARG A 21 -12.96 -4.87 20.59
N ALA A 22 -13.64 -6.00 20.46
CA ALA A 22 -14.87 -6.11 19.66
C ALA A 22 -15.98 -6.71 20.51
N GLY A 23 -17.21 -6.27 20.33
CA GLY A 23 -18.32 -6.75 21.13
C GLY A 23 -19.63 -6.03 20.89
N TYR A 24 -20.52 -6.15 21.86
CA TYR A 24 -21.83 -5.50 21.82
C TYR A 24 -22.07 -4.65 23.06
N ARG A 25 -22.67 -3.49 22.84
CA ARG A 25 -23.06 -2.56 23.90
C ARG A 25 -24.54 -2.21 23.85
N CYS A 26 -25.10 -1.89 25.01
CA CYS A 26 -26.46 -1.35 25.11
C CYS A 26 -26.46 0.08 24.55
N VAL A 27 -27.39 0.39 23.64
CA VAL A 27 -27.43 1.72 22.99
C VAL A 27 -27.91 2.78 23.97
N GLU A 28 -28.80 2.40 24.89
CA GLU A 28 -29.44 3.32 25.84
C GLU A 28 -28.51 3.70 26.99
N THR A 29 -27.71 2.75 27.50
CA THR A 29 -26.82 2.98 28.64
C THR A 29 -25.35 3.13 28.26
N GLY A 30 -24.97 2.71 27.05
CA GLY A 30 -23.58 2.64 26.60
C GLY A 30 -22.80 1.46 27.21
N ASP A 31 -23.42 0.67 28.10
CA ASP A 31 -22.73 -0.42 28.80
C ASP A 31 -22.36 -1.55 27.86
N VAL A 32 -21.14 -2.06 28.02
CA VAL A 32 -20.68 -3.23 27.28
C VAL A 32 -21.32 -4.48 27.87
N ILE A 33 -22.12 -5.16 27.05
CA ILE A 33 -22.82 -6.40 27.42
C ILE A 33 -21.84 -7.57 27.33
N CYS A 34 -21.06 -7.64 26.25
CA CYS A 34 -19.99 -8.60 26.07
C CYS A 34 -18.93 -8.04 25.13
N ALA A 35 -17.67 -8.41 25.37
CA ALA A 35 -16.55 -8.06 24.49
C ALA A 35 -15.49 -9.16 24.51
N ILE A 36 -14.82 -9.32 23.39
CA ILE A 36 -13.59 -10.10 23.26
C ILE A 36 -12.41 -9.13 23.11
N GLU A 37 -11.28 -9.50 23.68
CA GLU A 37 -10.01 -8.81 23.49
C GLU A 37 -9.09 -9.69 22.64
N LEU A 38 -8.61 -9.14 21.54
CA LEU A 38 -7.69 -9.79 20.62
C LEU A 38 -6.36 -9.03 20.64
N PRO A 39 -5.25 -9.67 21.03
CA PRO A 39 -3.93 -9.03 20.95
C PRO A 39 -3.65 -8.55 19.53
N ALA A 40 -3.25 -7.29 19.37
CA ALA A 40 -2.99 -6.71 18.05
C ALA A 40 -1.89 -7.48 17.32
N SER A 41 -0.88 -7.95 18.03
CA SER A 41 0.20 -8.77 17.45
C SER A 41 -0.31 -10.02 16.75
N ILE A 42 -1.35 -10.70 17.26
CA ILE A 42 -1.93 -11.89 16.64
C ILE A 42 -2.78 -11.49 15.43
N ALA A 43 -3.64 -10.49 15.59
CA ALA A 43 -4.50 -10.01 14.52
C ALA A 43 -3.70 -9.46 13.34
N GLU A 44 -2.78 -8.54 13.58
CA GLU A 44 -1.96 -7.88 12.57
C GLU A 44 -1.02 -8.87 11.89
N SER A 45 -0.35 -9.76 12.63
CA SER A 45 0.51 -10.79 12.01
C SER A 45 -0.29 -11.74 11.12
N THR A 46 -1.50 -12.12 11.53
CA THR A 46 -2.38 -12.96 10.73
C THR A 46 -2.85 -12.21 9.48
N ILE A 47 -3.27 -10.95 9.61
CA ILE A 47 -3.67 -10.11 8.47
C ILE A 47 -2.49 -9.98 7.49
N LEU A 48 -1.30 -9.64 7.97
CA LEU A 48 -0.11 -9.51 7.15
C LEU A 48 0.24 -10.82 6.43
N ALA A 49 0.19 -11.95 7.13
CA ALA A 49 0.50 -13.27 6.57
C ALA A 49 -0.47 -13.70 5.45
N HIS A 50 -1.69 -13.17 5.44
CA HIS A 50 -2.72 -13.50 4.44
C HIS A 50 -2.98 -12.35 3.46
N SER A 51 -2.31 -11.21 3.64
CA SER A 51 -2.36 -10.08 2.72
C SER A 51 -1.30 -10.20 1.64
N GLY A 52 -1.61 -9.78 0.42
CA GLY A 52 -0.66 -9.71 -0.68
C GLY A 52 -0.72 -8.36 -1.38
N LEU A 53 0.41 -7.71 -1.58
CA LEU A 53 0.49 -6.49 -2.38
C LEU A 53 0.93 -6.84 -3.81
N VAL A 54 0.12 -6.48 -4.79
CA VAL A 54 0.45 -6.62 -6.22
C VAL A 54 0.60 -5.23 -6.81
N ILE A 55 1.74 -4.95 -7.44
CA ILE A 55 2.02 -3.68 -8.11
C ILE A 55 2.27 -3.96 -9.59
N VAL A 56 1.52 -3.30 -10.47
CA VAL A 56 1.61 -3.44 -11.93
C VAL A 56 1.70 -2.09 -12.59
N THR A 57 2.55 -1.97 -13.61
CA THR A 57 2.55 -0.81 -14.52
C THR A 57 1.64 -1.09 -15.70
N THR A 58 0.71 -0.18 -15.95
CA THR A 58 -0.22 -0.23 -17.08
C THR A 58 0.41 0.36 -18.35
N PRO A 59 -0.07 -0.02 -19.55
CA PRO A 59 0.50 0.47 -20.81
C PRO A 59 0.43 1.99 -21.01
N ASP A 60 -0.52 2.66 -20.35
CA ASP A 60 -0.68 4.12 -20.35
C ASP A 60 0.14 4.82 -19.24
N GLY A 61 0.98 4.09 -18.51
CA GLY A 61 1.96 4.67 -17.59
C GLY A 61 1.47 4.87 -16.16
N HIS A 62 0.36 4.25 -15.75
CA HIS A 62 -0.08 4.24 -14.35
C HIS A 62 0.51 3.06 -13.58
N ILE A 63 0.90 3.31 -12.32
CA ILE A 63 1.23 2.29 -11.34
C ILE A 63 -0.06 1.96 -10.59
N VAL A 64 -0.45 0.69 -10.64
CA VAL A 64 -1.64 0.16 -9.97
C VAL A 64 -1.20 -0.77 -8.85
N SER A 65 -1.54 -0.41 -7.62
CA SER A 65 -1.29 -1.19 -6.42
C SER A 65 -2.59 -1.80 -5.91
N THR A 66 -2.61 -3.12 -5.73
CA THR A 66 -3.76 -3.88 -5.24
C THR A 66 -3.37 -4.65 -3.98
N VAL A 67 -4.08 -4.44 -2.88
CA VAL A 67 -3.94 -5.23 -1.66
C VAL A 67 -4.97 -6.34 -1.65
N ARG A 68 -4.53 -7.58 -1.86
CA ARG A 68 -5.32 -8.81 -1.75
C ARG A 68 -5.41 -9.24 -0.29
N GLY A 69 -6.54 -9.78 0.14
CA GLY A 69 -6.68 -10.45 1.45
C GLY A 69 -7.46 -9.67 2.51
N VAL A 70 -8.02 -8.51 2.19
CA VAL A 70 -9.01 -7.84 3.06
C VAL A 70 -10.39 -8.15 2.51
N GLU A 71 -11.16 -9.01 3.19
CA GLU A 71 -12.58 -9.22 2.87
C GLU A 71 -13.33 -7.90 3.06
N GLY A 72 -13.57 -7.17 1.96
CA GLY A 72 -14.14 -5.81 2.01
C GLY A 72 -13.92 -4.97 0.76
N GLY A 73 -13.05 -5.39 -0.16
CA GLY A 73 -12.85 -4.75 -1.46
C GLY A 73 -11.37 -4.58 -1.75
N ASP A 74 -10.96 -4.95 -2.97
CA ASP A 74 -9.61 -4.67 -3.45
C ASP A 74 -9.42 -3.15 -3.43
N SER A 75 -8.61 -2.66 -2.50
CA SER A 75 -8.18 -1.26 -2.52
C SER A 75 -7.20 -1.12 -3.67
N ILE A 76 -7.67 -0.48 -4.75
CA ILE A 76 -6.88 -0.20 -5.94
C ILE A 76 -6.45 1.26 -5.86
N VAL A 77 -5.15 1.47 -5.64
CA VAL A 77 -4.54 2.79 -5.80
C VAL A 77 -3.90 2.82 -7.17
N ALA A 78 -4.38 3.71 -8.04
CA ALA A 78 -3.79 3.96 -9.35
C ALA A 78 -3.25 5.40 -9.37
N GLU A 79 -1.98 5.55 -9.71
CA GLU A 79 -1.35 6.87 -9.88
C GLU A 79 -0.40 6.88 -11.08
N PRO A 80 -0.24 8.03 -11.76
CA PRO A 80 0.75 8.19 -12.82
C PRO A 80 2.18 7.92 -12.32
N ILE A 81 3.03 7.32 -13.16
CA ILE A 81 4.41 7.00 -12.80
C ILE A 81 5.21 8.24 -12.36
N ASP A 82 4.98 9.39 -12.97
CA ASP A 82 5.64 10.66 -12.64
C ASP A 82 5.20 11.18 -11.26
N ALA A 83 3.92 11.05 -10.91
CA ALA A 83 3.42 11.37 -9.58
C ALA A 83 4.03 10.47 -8.50
N PHE A 84 4.12 9.16 -8.77
CA PHE A 84 4.77 8.20 -7.88
C PHE A 84 6.24 8.55 -7.64
N ILE A 85 6.99 8.79 -8.72
CA ILE A 85 8.42 9.16 -8.62
C ILE A 85 8.59 10.49 -7.89
N ALA A 86 7.78 11.50 -8.18
CA ALA A 86 7.84 12.79 -7.49
C ALA A 86 7.60 12.64 -5.99
N ARG A 87 6.65 11.77 -5.57
CA ARG A 87 6.42 11.46 -4.16
C ARG A 87 7.61 10.73 -3.54
N SER A 88 8.16 9.71 -4.21
CA SER A 88 9.34 8.98 -3.71
C SER A 88 10.57 9.90 -3.53
N LEU A 89 10.75 10.87 -4.42
CA LEU A 89 11.85 11.85 -4.36
C LEU A 89 11.57 13.03 -3.42
N ASN A 90 10.46 13.03 -2.68
CA ASN A 90 10.20 14.05 -1.68
C ASN A 90 11.31 14.04 -0.62
N SER A 91 11.79 15.22 -0.22
CA SER A 91 12.90 15.37 0.74
C SER A 91 12.65 14.68 2.08
N GLU A 92 11.40 14.60 2.53
CA GLU A 92 11.05 13.88 3.75
C GLU A 92 11.24 12.37 3.58
N ASN A 93 10.78 11.81 2.45
CA ASN A 93 10.92 10.38 2.13
C ASN A 93 12.40 10.00 1.95
N LEU A 94 13.15 10.79 1.18
CA LEU A 94 14.59 10.56 0.99
C LEU A 94 15.36 10.59 2.33
N ARG A 95 14.96 11.49 3.25
CA ARG A 95 15.56 11.56 4.58
C ARG A 95 15.18 10.36 5.44
N MET A 96 13.94 9.88 5.37
CA MET A 96 13.49 8.70 6.10
C MET A 96 14.17 7.41 5.61
N GLU A 97 14.44 7.32 4.31
CA GLU A 97 15.12 6.17 3.68
C GLU A 97 16.65 6.27 3.74
N GLU A 98 17.21 7.35 4.30
CA GLU A 98 18.65 7.65 4.32
C GLU A 98 19.30 7.59 2.92
N ALA A 99 18.53 7.96 1.89
CA ALA A 99 18.93 7.83 0.50
C ALA A 99 20.14 8.72 0.17
N THR A 100 21.11 8.15 -0.54
CA THR A 100 22.32 8.86 -0.96
C THR A 100 22.22 9.35 -2.40
N VAL A 101 23.14 10.25 -2.79
CA VAL A 101 23.25 10.70 -4.19
C VAL A 101 23.54 9.52 -5.13
N ALA A 102 24.35 8.55 -4.70
CA ALA A 102 24.64 7.36 -5.50
C ALA A 102 23.39 6.50 -5.76
N ASP A 103 22.49 6.40 -4.76
CA ASP A 103 21.21 5.70 -4.94
C ASP A 103 20.32 6.39 -5.98
N LEU A 104 20.31 7.73 -5.98
CA LEU A 104 19.56 8.51 -6.97
C LEU A 104 20.16 8.43 -8.37
N GLU A 105 21.49 8.34 -8.49
CA GLU A 105 22.16 8.10 -9.77
C GLU A 105 21.79 6.73 -10.35
N ILE A 106 21.75 5.69 -9.50
CA ILE A 106 21.30 4.36 -9.90
C ILE A 106 19.83 4.39 -10.31
N LEU A 107 18.96 5.07 -9.55
CA LEU A 107 17.55 5.24 -9.90
C LEU A 107 17.40 5.91 -11.28
N LEU A 108 18.13 7.00 -11.51
CA LEU A 108 18.13 7.71 -12.79
C LEU A 108 18.57 6.80 -13.96
N GLN A 109 19.64 6.03 -13.77
CA GLN A 109 20.10 5.06 -14.78
C GLN A 109 19.01 4.03 -15.12
N ARG A 110 18.33 3.50 -14.10
CA ARG A 110 17.25 2.52 -14.31
C ARG A 110 16.05 3.13 -15.03
N LEU A 111 15.64 4.35 -14.67
CA LEU A 111 14.53 5.04 -15.35
C LEU A 111 14.85 5.32 -16.83
N ASN A 112 16.07 5.76 -17.13
CA ASN A 112 16.50 5.98 -18.52
C ASN A 112 16.51 4.68 -19.33
N TYR A 113 16.96 3.58 -18.73
CA TYR A 113 16.92 2.27 -19.37
C TYR A 113 15.48 1.81 -19.64
N SER A 114 14.58 1.96 -18.68
CA SER A 114 13.15 1.68 -18.87
C SER A 114 12.52 2.53 -19.99
N ALA A 115 12.84 3.82 -20.07
CA ALA A 115 12.37 4.69 -21.15
C ALA A 115 12.89 4.24 -22.53
N SER A 116 14.11 3.71 -22.58
CA SER A 116 14.70 3.16 -23.80
C SER A 116 13.96 1.91 -24.27
N LEU A 117 13.60 1.00 -23.34
CA LEU A 117 12.79 -0.19 -23.64
C LEU A 117 11.41 0.16 -24.19
N VAL A 118 10.75 1.17 -23.61
CA VAL A 118 9.45 1.66 -24.11
C VAL A 118 9.61 2.22 -25.52
N SER A 119 10.65 3.02 -25.75
CA SER A 119 10.93 3.61 -27.07
C SER A 119 11.23 2.55 -28.12
N GLU A 120 12.01 1.52 -27.78
CA GLU A 120 12.30 0.38 -28.65
C GLU A 120 11.02 -0.39 -28.98
N THR A 121 10.19 -0.69 -27.99
CA THR A 121 8.91 -1.40 -28.16
C THR A 121 7.97 -0.63 -29.10
N ILE A 122 7.86 0.70 -28.93
CA ILE A 122 7.10 1.56 -29.85
C ILE A 122 7.65 1.45 -31.27
N GLY A 123 8.97 1.50 -31.44
CA GLY A 123 9.63 1.34 -32.73
C GLY A 123 9.35 -0.01 -33.39
N GLN A 124 9.38 -1.10 -32.62
CA GLN A 124 9.04 -2.45 -33.09
C GLN A 124 7.57 -2.53 -33.53
N MET A 125 6.64 -2.03 -32.72
CA MET A 125 5.21 -2.03 -33.05
C MET A 125 4.90 -1.21 -34.32
N ALA A 126 5.55 -0.05 -34.48
CA ALA A 126 5.40 0.78 -35.68
C ALA A 126 5.92 0.10 -36.96
N ASN A 127 6.97 -0.71 -36.85
CA ASN A 127 7.54 -1.45 -37.97
C ASN A 127 6.74 -2.72 -38.30
N SER A 128 6.22 -3.43 -37.31
CA SER A 128 5.35 -4.61 -37.51
C SER A 128 4.03 -4.24 -38.19
N SER A 129 3.51 -3.03 -37.95
CA SER A 129 2.30 -2.54 -38.63
C SER A 129 2.49 -2.25 -40.13
N LYS A 130 3.72 -2.15 -40.64
CA LYS A 130 4.02 -1.88 -42.06
C LYS A 130 4.19 -3.14 -42.92
N GLY A 131 4.31 -4.33 -42.31
CA GLY A 131 4.54 -5.59 -43.01
C GLY A 131 3.28 -6.41 -43.36
N HIS A 132 2.09 -5.82 -43.23
CA HIS A 132 0.80 -6.51 -43.39
C HIS A 132 -0.09 -5.89 -44.49
N PHE A 133 0.53 -5.42 -45.58
CA PHE A 133 -0.14 -5.03 -46.84
C PHE A 133 0.22 -6.02 -47.95
#